data_AF-A0A7R8ZZW6-F1
#
_entry.id   AF-A0A7R8ZZW6-F1
#
_cell.length_a   1.000
_cell.length_b   1.000
_cell.length_c   1.000
_cell.angle_alpha   90.00
_cell.angle_beta   90.00
_cell.angle_gamma   90.00
#
_symmetry.space_group_name_H-M   'P 1'
#
loop_
_entity.id
_entity.type
_entity.pdbx_description
1 polymer ?
#
loop_
_entity_poly.entity_id
_entity_poly.type
_entity_poly.pdbx_seq_one_letter_code
_entity_poly.pdbx_strand_id
1 'polypeptide(L)'
;MGVWIAIICWAAFMAVTQGVIRGRLMAYSLLAWGLPLISVGVALLVNMQKYGTDPRCMIAFDNEIKWLFFGPLLIFAAFGFLLSCIVLCNLTTTKMRNEGIIAELNPVCFGLALVGIYFGLTWSVGVPAYFVFSWTFDIPSFYPLFQVMNAYMVRQKVMNAYMVRQKVMNAYMVRQKVMNAYM
;
A
#
# COMPACT_ATOMS: atom_id res chain seq x y z
N MET A 1 5.21 2.60 -1.48
CA MET A 1 3.95 1.86 -1.28
C MET A 1 3.33 1.37 -2.59
N GLY A 2 3.31 2.16 -3.68
CA GLY A 2 2.74 1.73 -4.97
C GLY A 2 3.32 0.41 -5.51
N VAL A 3 4.65 0.24 -5.49
CA VAL A 3 5.31 -1.00 -5.93
C VAL A 3 4.88 -2.22 -5.11
N TRP A 4 4.73 -2.06 -3.79
CA TRP A 4 4.24 -3.13 -2.91
C TRP A 4 2.83 -3.58 -3.29
N ILE A 5 1.93 -2.63 -3.53
CA ILE A 5 0.55 -2.91 -3.96
C ILE A 5 0.57 -3.64 -5.30
N ALA A 6 1.33 -3.15 -6.28
CA ALA A 6 1.46 -3.76 -7.60
C ALA A 6 1.93 -5.22 -7.54
N ILE A 7 2.96 -5.51 -6.75
CA ILE A 7 3.53 -6.85 -6.63
C ILE A 7 2.56 -7.82 -5.93
N ILE A 8 1.86 -7.37 -4.90
CA ILE A 8 0.87 -8.22 -4.22
C ILE A 8 -0.33 -8.48 -5.13
N CYS A 9 -0.82 -7.47 -5.85
CA CYS A 9 -1.88 -7.66 -6.85
C CYS A 9 -1.44 -8.59 -7.99
N TRP A 10 -0.18 -8.50 -8.43
CA TRP A 10 0.40 -9.43 -9.40
C TRP A 10 0.44 -10.87 -8.88
N ALA A 11 0.88 -11.06 -7.64
CA ALA A 11 0.91 -12.39 -7.03
C ALA A 11 -0.52 -12.98 -6.91
N ALA A 12 -1.49 -12.17 -6.49
CA ALA A 12 -2.90 -12.57 -6.43
C ALA A 12 -3.46 -12.92 -7.82
N PHE A 13 -3.15 -12.12 -8.84
CA PHE A 13 -3.52 -12.38 -10.23
C PHE A 13 -2.97 -13.72 -10.74
N MET A 14 -1.68 -13.98 -10.51
CA MET A 14 -1.06 -15.25 -10.91
C MET A 14 -1.65 -16.44 -10.13
N ALA A 15 -1.95 -16.27 -8.84
CA ALA A 15 -2.60 -17.31 -8.05
C ALA A 15 -4.00 -17.65 -8.62
N VAL A 16 -4.82 -16.64 -8.92
CA VAL A 16 -6.18 -16.82 -9.47
C VAL A 16 -6.19 -17.41 -10.88
N THR A 17 -5.32 -16.91 -11.76
CA THR A 17 -5.32 -17.30 -13.19
C THR A 17 -4.58 -18.61 -13.47
N GLN A 18 -3.49 -18.87 -12.75
CA GLN A 18 -2.66 -20.06 -12.97
C GLN A 18 -2.97 -21.18 -11.96
N GLY A 19 -3.70 -20.89 -10.88
CA GLY A 19 -4.01 -21.87 -9.84
C GLY A 19 -2.80 -22.33 -9.02
N VAL A 20 -1.69 -21.59 -9.08
CA VAL A 20 -0.44 -21.93 -8.40
C VAL A 20 0.10 -20.73 -7.64
N ILE A 21 0.25 -20.88 -6.32
CA ILE A 21 0.95 -19.91 -5.48
C ILE A 21 2.46 -20.15 -5.61
N ARG A 22 3.13 -19.38 -6.48
CA ARG A 22 4.59 -19.48 -6.64
C ARG A 22 5.28 -18.85 -5.42
N GLY A 23 6.07 -19.64 -4.69
CA GLY A 23 6.84 -19.23 -3.50
C GLY A 23 8.05 -18.32 -3.79
N ARG A 24 7.86 -17.22 -4.51
CA ARG A 24 8.94 -16.27 -4.90
C ARG A 24 9.01 -15.04 -4.00
N LEU A 25 8.70 -15.21 -2.71
CA LEU A 25 8.61 -14.10 -1.76
C LEU A 25 9.88 -13.25 -1.71
N MET A 26 11.06 -13.87 -1.73
CA MET A 26 12.34 -13.15 -1.67
C MET A 26 12.51 -12.20 -2.86
N ALA A 27 12.27 -12.68 -4.08
CA ALA A 27 12.39 -11.86 -5.29
C ALA A 27 11.38 -10.71 -5.27
N TYR A 28 10.14 -10.97 -4.84
CA TYR A 28 9.11 -9.95 -4.70
C TYR A 28 9.49 -8.88 -3.67
N SER A 29 10.03 -9.27 -2.52
CA SER A 29 10.50 -8.34 -1.49
C SER A 29 11.66 -7.47 -1.99
N LEU A 30 12.63 -8.05 -2.70
CA LEU A 30 13.75 -7.30 -3.28
C LEU A 30 13.27 -6.28 -4.31
N LEU A 31 12.33 -6.62 -5.18
CA LEU A 31 11.75 -5.69 -6.14
C LEU A 31 10.93 -4.59 -5.46
N ALA A 32 10.14 -4.95 -4.44
CA ALA A 32 9.26 -4.04 -3.74
C ALA A 32 9.99 -2.92 -3.01
N TRP A 33 11.19 -3.21 -2.47
CA TRP A 33 12.07 -2.21 -1.84
C TRP A 33 13.09 -1.61 -2.79
N GLY A 34 13.65 -2.41 -3.69
CA GLY A 34 14.71 -1.99 -4.60
C GLY A 34 14.26 -0.93 -5.59
N LEU A 35 13.09 -1.09 -6.23
CA LEU A 35 12.59 -0.11 -7.21
C LEU A 35 12.34 1.28 -6.58
N PRO A 36 11.68 1.40 -5.41
CA PRO A 36 11.59 2.69 -4.73
C PRO A 36 12.96 3.27 -4.33
N LEU A 37 13.90 2.44 -3.87
CA LEU A 37 15.25 2.90 -3.52
C LEU A 37 15.99 3.46 -4.74
N ILE A 38 15.88 2.79 -5.89
CA ILE A 38 16.47 3.26 -7.15
C ILE A 38 15.84 4.60 -7.57
N SER A 39 14.51 4.71 -7.54
CA SER A 39 13.80 5.94 -7.90
C SER A 39 14.23 7.12 -7.02
N VAL A 40 14.29 6.93 -5.69
CA VAL A 40 14.76 7.96 -4.75
C VAL A 40 16.24 8.27 -4.95
N GLY A 41 17.07 7.23 -5.13
CA GLY A 41 18.52 7.37 -5.30
C GLY A 41 18.88 8.15 -6.56
N VAL A 42 18.26 7.85 -7.70
CA VAL A 42 18.46 8.60 -8.95
C VAL A 42 18.03 10.05 -8.79
N ALA A 43 16.84 10.29 -8.22
CA ALA A 43 16.36 11.65 -8.02
C ALA A 43 17.29 12.48 -7.13
N LEU A 44 17.82 11.87 -6.05
CA LEU A 44 18.78 12.49 -5.14
C LEU A 44 20.13 12.76 -5.81
N LEU A 45 20.71 11.78 -6.51
CA LEU A 45 22.03 11.91 -7.12
C LEU A 45 22.05 12.96 -8.24
N VAL A 46 20.98 13.06 -9.03
CA VAL A 46 20.90 14.01 -10.15
C VAL A 46 20.55 15.42 -9.68
N ASN A 47 19.72 15.56 -8.64
CA ASN A 47 19.15 16.86 -8.25
C ASN A 47 19.55 17.31 -6.83
N MET A 48 20.65 16.80 -6.28
CA MET A 48 21.05 16.98 -4.87
C MET A 48 21.00 18.46 -4.40
N GLN A 49 21.37 19.39 -5.27
CA GLN A 49 21.40 20.83 -4.95
C GLN A 49 20.01 21.45 -4.71
N LYS A 50 18.96 20.84 -5.26
CA LYS A 50 17.57 21.32 -5.16
C LYS A 50 16.78 20.59 -4.07
N TYR A 51 17.35 19.57 -3.43
CA TYR A 51 16.67 18.88 -2.34
C TYR A 51 16.57 19.77 -1.10
N GLY A 52 15.48 19.64 -0.36
CA GLY A 52 15.23 20.42 0.87
C GLY A 52 14.75 21.86 0.64
N THR A 53 14.47 22.27 -0.60
CA THR A 53 13.94 23.60 -0.87
C THR A 53 12.42 23.71 -0.63
N ASP A 54 11.70 22.60 -0.57
CA ASP A 54 10.25 22.60 -0.29
C ASP A 54 9.98 22.72 1.22
N PRO A 55 9.16 23.67 1.69
CA PRO A 55 8.87 23.84 3.12
C PRO A 55 8.09 22.66 3.74
N ARG A 56 7.55 21.74 2.95
CA ARG A 56 6.69 20.64 3.41
C ARG A 56 7.42 19.28 3.45
N CYS A 57 8.60 19.14 2.85
CA CYS A 57 9.27 17.83 2.68
C CYS A 57 10.74 17.91 2.19
N MET A 58 11.43 16.77 2.21
CA MET A 58 12.83 16.60 1.74
C MET A 58 13.03 16.84 0.23
N ILE A 59 11.95 16.80 -0.57
CA ILE A 59 12.02 16.90 -2.04
C ILE A 59 12.21 18.37 -2.47
N ALA A 60 12.66 18.59 -3.70
CA ALA A 60 12.71 19.92 -4.29
C ALA A 60 11.32 20.56 -4.46
N PHE A 61 11.29 21.88 -4.52
CA PHE A 61 10.06 22.65 -4.77
C PHE A 61 9.53 22.42 -6.20
N ASP A 62 10.46 22.21 -7.14
CA ASP A 62 10.19 22.01 -8.57
C ASP A 62 9.33 20.76 -8.84
N ASN A 63 8.27 20.94 -9.63
CA ASN A 63 7.37 19.86 -10.03
C ASN A 63 8.06 18.76 -10.85
N GLU A 64 9.10 19.09 -11.62
CA GLU A 64 9.86 18.11 -12.42
C GLU A 64 10.54 17.06 -11.54
N ILE A 65 11.14 17.51 -10.43
CA ILE A 65 11.81 16.62 -9.47
C ILE A 65 10.76 15.82 -8.70
N LYS A 66 9.62 16.43 -8.35
CA LYS A 66 8.48 15.73 -7.75
C LYS A 66 7.98 14.59 -8.65
N TRP A 67 7.93 14.77 -9.97
CA TRP A 67 7.51 13.73 -10.92
C TRP A 67 8.43 12.50 -10.94
N LEU A 68 9.75 12.66 -10.73
CA LEU A 68 10.68 11.53 -10.64
C LEU A 68 10.35 10.58 -9.49
N PHE A 69 9.70 11.07 -8.44
CA PHE A 69 9.26 10.29 -7.29
C PHE A 69 7.80 9.85 -7.41
N PHE A 70 6.88 10.78 -7.68
CA PHE A 70 5.44 10.48 -7.69
C PHE A 70 4.99 9.76 -8.97
N GLY A 71 5.65 9.97 -10.11
CA GLY A 71 5.30 9.31 -11.38
C GLY A 71 5.34 7.79 -11.27
N PRO A 72 6.49 7.18 -10.90
CA PRO A 72 6.57 5.74 -10.68
C PRO A 72 5.55 5.24 -9.64
N LEU A 73 5.35 6.00 -8.56
CA LEU A 73 4.39 5.65 -7.51
C LEU A 73 2.96 5.50 -8.07
N LEU A 74 2.50 6.46 -8.86
CA LEU A 74 1.17 6.48 -9.46
C LEU A 74 1.01 5.39 -10.52
N ILE A 75 2.03 5.15 -11.35
CA ILE A 75 2.02 4.10 -12.38
C ILE A 75 1.83 2.72 -11.74
N PHE A 76 2.64 2.39 -10.72
CA PHE A 76 2.52 1.10 -10.03
C PHE A 76 1.19 0.98 -9.27
N ALA A 77 0.70 2.07 -8.68
CA ALA A 77 -0.60 2.06 -8.02
C ALA A 77 -1.75 1.79 -9.00
N ALA A 78 -1.76 2.46 -10.16
CA ALA A 78 -2.75 2.24 -11.21
C ALA A 78 -2.68 0.80 -11.74
N PHE A 79 -1.49 0.28 -12.00
CA PHE A 79 -1.30 -1.11 -12.41
C PHE A 79 -1.84 -2.10 -11.37
N GLY A 80 -1.49 -1.91 -10.09
CA GLY A 80 -2.01 -2.74 -9.01
C GLY A 80 -3.52 -2.67 -8.87
N PHE A 81 -4.12 -1.49 -9.04
CA PHE A 81 -5.57 -1.30 -9.01
C PHE A 81 -6.25 -2.06 -10.16
N LEU A 82 -5.76 -1.92 -11.40
CA LEU A 82 -6.29 -2.66 -12.56
C LEU A 82 -6.24 -4.17 -12.36
N LEU A 83 -5.11 -4.70 -11.87
CA LEU A 83 -4.99 -6.12 -11.54
C LEU A 83 -5.99 -6.56 -10.46
N SER A 84 -6.20 -5.73 -9.43
CA SER A 84 -7.17 -6.05 -8.38
C SER A 84 -8.60 -6.13 -8.92
N CYS A 85 -8.99 -5.24 -9.84
CA CYS A 85 -10.29 -5.29 -10.51
C CYS A 85 -10.43 -6.56 -11.36
N ILE A 86 -9.41 -6.88 -12.17
CA ILE A 86 -9.41 -8.10 -13.00
C ILE A 86 -9.55 -9.34 -12.13
N VAL A 87 -8.81 -9.39 -11.01
CA VAL A 87 -8.87 -10.51 -10.08
C VAL A 87 -10.28 -10.66 -9.50
N LEU A 88 -10.88 -9.57 -8.99
CA LEU A 88 -12.24 -9.62 -8.43
C LEU A 88 -13.28 -10.11 -9.45
N CYS A 89 -13.20 -9.65 -10.70
CA CYS A 89 -14.10 -10.09 -11.76
C CYS A 89 -13.93 -11.58 -12.12
N ASN A 90 -12.76 -12.17 -11.85
CA ASN A 90 -12.42 -13.55 -12.22
C ASN A 90 -12.33 -14.49 -11.01
N LEU A 91 -12.71 -14.06 -9.80
CA LEU A 91 -12.66 -14.93 -8.61
C LEU A 91 -13.58 -16.16 -8.76
N THR A 92 -14.70 -16.00 -9.47
CA THR A 92 -15.69 -17.07 -9.71
C THR A 92 -15.29 -18.02 -10.84
N THR A 93 -14.36 -17.62 -11.72
CA THR A 93 -13.86 -18.42 -12.85
C THR A 93 -12.49 -19.04 -12.59
N THR A 94 -12.08 -19.07 -11.32
CA THR A 94 -10.76 -19.54 -10.89
C THR A 94 -10.50 -20.98 -11.38
N LYS A 95 -9.34 -21.20 -11.98
CA LYS A 95 -8.84 -22.56 -12.32
C LYS A 95 -8.34 -23.33 -11.10
N MET A 96 -8.44 -22.74 -9.91
CA MET A 96 -7.93 -23.30 -8.67
C MET A 96 -8.76 -24.51 -8.26
N ARG A 97 -8.10 -25.66 -8.05
CA ARG A 97 -8.78 -26.93 -7.71
C ARG A 97 -9.10 -27.09 -6.21
N ASN A 98 -8.56 -26.21 -5.35
CA ASN A 98 -8.71 -26.31 -3.90
C ASN A 98 -9.59 -25.18 -3.35
N GLU A 99 -10.82 -25.54 -2.97
CA GLU A 99 -11.81 -24.62 -2.41
C GLU A 99 -11.35 -23.92 -1.12
N GLY A 100 -10.52 -24.58 -0.31
CA GLY A 100 -9.96 -23.98 0.91
C GLY A 100 -9.04 -22.80 0.62
N ILE A 101 -8.22 -22.91 -0.43
CA ILE A 101 -7.32 -21.81 -0.85
C ILE A 101 -8.13 -20.65 -1.44
N ILE A 102 -9.22 -20.94 -2.17
CA ILE A 102 -10.12 -19.91 -2.70
C ILE A 102 -10.78 -19.15 -1.55
N ALA A 103 -11.23 -19.85 -0.50
CA ALA A 103 -11.84 -19.25 0.68
C ALA A 103 -10.89 -18.30 1.42
N GLU A 104 -9.60 -18.60 1.48
CA GLU A 104 -8.58 -17.71 2.05
C GLU A 104 -8.20 -16.55 1.13
N LEU A 105 -8.16 -16.78 -0.18
CA LEU A 105 -7.72 -15.79 -1.16
C LEU A 105 -8.78 -14.71 -1.44
N ASN A 106 -10.06 -15.08 -1.42
CA ASN A 106 -11.17 -14.16 -1.66
C ASN A 106 -11.14 -12.88 -0.77
N PRO A 107 -11.05 -12.97 0.57
CA PRO A 107 -10.95 -11.79 1.42
C PRO A 107 -9.65 -11.00 1.17
N VAL A 108 -8.55 -11.65 0.79
CA VAL A 108 -7.30 -10.97 0.42
C VAL A 108 -7.51 -10.14 -0.84
N CYS A 109 -8.11 -10.70 -1.88
CA CYS A 109 -8.39 -10.00 -3.14
C CYS A 109 -9.33 -8.80 -2.94
N PHE A 110 -10.38 -8.98 -2.14
CA PHE A 110 -11.27 -7.88 -1.76
C PHE A 110 -10.54 -6.79 -0.98
N GLY A 111 -9.73 -7.17 0.01
CA GLY A 111 -8.89 -6.24 0.76
C GLY A 111 -7.92 -5.46 -0.12
N LEU A 112 -7.30 -6.11 -1.11
CA LEU A 112 -6.40 -5.46 -2.06
C LEU A 112 -7.11 -4.42 -2.93
N ALA A 113 -8.33 -4.71 -3.39
CA ALA A 113 -9.11 -3.74 -4.15
C ALA A 113 -9.52 -2.53 -3.30
N LEU A 114 -9.97 -2.75 -2.05
CA LEU A 114 -10.27 -1.66 -1.13
C LEU A 114 -9.05 -0.79 -0.83
N VAL A 115 -7.89 -1.41 -0.60
CA VAL A 115 -6.61 -0.71 -0.43
C VAL A 115 -6.26 0.08 -1.69
N GLY A 116 -6.47 -0.50 -2.88
CA GLY A 116 -6.28 0.17 -4.16
C GLY A 116 -7.15 1.43 -4.31
N ILE A 117 -8.45 1.32 -4.04
CA ILE A 117 -9.40 2.45 -4.08
C ILE A 117 -8.97 3.54 -3.10
N TYR A 118 -8.72 3.16 -1.85
CA TYR A 118 -8.32 4.10 -0.81
C TYR A 118 -7.01 4.80 -1.15
N PHE A 119 -6.03 4.06 -1.68
CA PHE A 119 -4.76 4.61 -2.12
C PHE A 119 -4.97 5.59 -3.28
N GLY A 120 -5.80 5.23 -4.27
CA GLY A 120 -6.19 6.12 -5.38
C GLY A 120 -6.82 7.42 -4.90
N LEU A 121 -7.78 7.35 -3.96
CA LEU A 121 -8.41 8.53 -3.34
C LEU A 121 -7.40 9.37 -2.55
N THR A 122 -6.49 8.72 -1.81
CA THR A 122 -5.46 9.43 -1.05
C THR A 122 -4.53 10.20 -1.98
N TRP A 123 -4.13 9.61 -3.10
CA TRP A 123 -3.22 10.26 -4.04
C TRP A 123 -3.90 11.22 -5.01
N SER A 124 -5.22 11.11 -5.26
CA SER A 124 -5.96 12.16 -5.97
C SER A 124 -6.00 13.48 -5.19
N VAL A 125 -5.95 13.41 -3.85
CA VAL A 125 -5.75 14.57 -2.96
C VAL A 125 -4.26 14.89 -2.78
N GLY A 126 -3.39 13.89 -2.79
CA GLY A 126 -1.95 14.05 -2.61
C GLY A 126 -1.25 14.82 -3.74
N VAL A 127 -1.62 14.56 -4.99
CA VAL A 127 -1.06 15.29 -6.14
C VAL A 127 -1.29 16.81 -6.01
N PRO A 128 -2.53 17.33 -5.84
CA PRO A 128 -2.76 18.76 -5.61
C PRO A 128 -2.19 19.29 -4.28
N ALA A 129 -1.92 18.42 -3.30
CA ALA A 129 -1.28 18.84 -2.06
C ALA A 129 0.22 19.13 -2.20
N TYR A 130 0.93 18.44 -3.10
CA TYR A 130 2.39 18.56 -3.26
C TYR A 130 2.82 19.32 -4.52
N PHE A 131 2.06 19.21 -5.61
CA PHE A 131 2.39 19.90 -6.85
C PHE A 131 1.96 21.35 -6.77
N VAL A 132 2.85 22.24 -7.22
CA VAL A 132 2.55 23.66 -7.31
C VAL A 132 1.76 23.85 -8.59
N PHE A 133 0.46 24.09 -8.44
CA PHE A 133 -0.38 24.45 -9.57
C PHE A 133 -0.67 25.94 -9.52
N SER A 134 -0.20 26.66 -10.53
CA SER A 134 -0.52 28.08 -10.75
C SER A 134 -1.91 28.21 -11.38
N TRP A 135 -2.94 27.65 -10.73
CA TRP A 135 -4.33 27.91 -11.11
C TRP A 135 -4.69 29.36 -10.73
N THR A 136 -5.47 30.03 -11.58
CA THR A 136 -5.97 31.40 -11.38
C THR A 136 -6.99 31.54 -10.23
N PHE A 137 -7.37 30.44 -9.59
CA PHE A 137 -8.29 30.41 -8.46
C PHE A 137 -7.51 30.12 -7.17
N ASP A 138 -7.72 30.95 -6.13
CA ASP A 138 -7.20 30.73 -4.77
C ASP A 138 -7.88 29.51 -4.11
N ILE A 139 -7.46 28.31 -4.52
CA ILE A 139 -7.96 27.05 -3.94
C ILE A 139 -7.18 26.79 -2.64
N PRO A 140 -7.85 26.44 -1.53
CA PRO A 140 -7.17 26.10 -0.28
C PRO A 140 -6.24 24.88 -0.44
N SER A 141 -5.17 24.86 0.34
CA SER A 141 -4.19 23.76 0.31
C SER A 141 -4.83 22.42 0.67
N PHE A 142 -4.67 21.41 -0.19
CA PHE A 142 -5.11 20.03 0.05
C PHE A 142 -4.22 19.28 1.05
N TYR A 143 -3.10 19.88 1.47
CA TYR A 143 -2.09 19.25 2.32
C TYR A 143 -2.61 18.75 3.68
N PRO A 144 -3.45 19.50 4.43
CA PRO A 144 -4.03 18.99 5.67
C PRO A 144 -4.94 17.78 5.46
N LEU A 145 -5.79 17.81 4.41
CA LEU A 145 -6.66 16.69 4.07
C LEU A 145 -5.84 15.44 3.71
N PHE A 146 -4.80 15.61 2.89
CA PHE A 146 -3.90 14.52 2.55
C PHE A 146 -3.24 13.90 3.79
N GLN A 147 -2.79 14.72 4.75
CA GLN A 147 -2.20 14.21 5.99
C GLN A 147 -3.19 13.39 6.81
N VAL A 148 -4.44 13.86 6.97
CA VAL A 148 -5.48 13.13 7.71
C VAL A 148 -5.76 11.79 7.06
N MET A 149 -5.92 11.77 5.74
CA MET A 149 -6.11 10.52 5.00
C MET A 149 -4.92 9.60 5.24
N ASN A 150 -3.69 10.03 4.97
CA ASN A 150 -2.52 9.18 5.12
C ASN A 150 -2.30 8.67 6.57
N ALA A 151 -2.62 9.49 7.59
CA ALA A 151 -2.54 9.11 8.99
C ALA A 151 -3.57 8.03 9.38
N TYR A 152 -4.77 8.06 8.78
CA TYR A 152 -5.80 7.04 9.02
C TYR A 152 -5.33 5.64 8.61
N MET A 153 -4.61 5.54 7.47
CA MET A 153 -3.98 4.29 7.03
C MET A 153 -2.98 3.73 8.05
N VAL A 154 -2.22 4.62 8.70
CA VAL A 154 -1.26 4.24 9.74
C VAL A 154 -2.00 3.81 11.03
N ARG A 155 -3.04 4.54 11.41
CA ARG A 155 -3.83 4.25 12.63
C ARG A 155 -4.50 2.89 12.59
N GLN A 156 -5.00 2.44 11.44
CA GLN A 156 -5.64 1.13 11.31
C GLN A 156 -4.66 -0.03 11.57
N LYS A 157 -3.38 0.12 11.16
CA LYS A 157 -2.32 -0.86 11.45
C LYS A 157 -2.04 -0.94 12.95
N VAL A 158 -2.01 0.21 13.62
CA VAL A 158 -1.80 0.30 15.07
C VAL A 158 -2.97 -0.34 15.82
N MET A 159 -4.21 0.03 15.52
CA MET A 159 -5.41 -0.55 16.14
C MET A 159 -5.47 -2.07 15.99
N ASN A 160 -5.15 -2.61 14.82
CA ASN A 160 -5.13 -4.06 14.60
C ASN A 160 -4.03 -4.75 15.43
N ALA A 161 -2.84 -4.17 15.55
CA ALA A 161 -1.77 -4.70 16.41
C ALA A 161 -2.18 -4.69 17.89
N TYR A 162 -2.84 -3.62 18.36
CA TYR A 162 -3.39 -3.56 19.72
C TYR A 162 -4.45 -4.65 19.95
N MET A 163 -5.37 -4.84 19.01
CA MET A 163 -6.43 -5.86 19.09
C MET A 163 -5.85 -7.29 19.18
N VAL A 164 -4.82 -7.60 18.38
CA VAL A 164 -4.15 -8.91 18.43
C VAL A 164 -3.45 -9.10 19.77
N ARG A 165 -2.71 -8.09 20.24
CA ARG A 165 -2.04 -8.14 21.55
C ARG A 165 -3.03 -8.37 22.69
N GLN A 166 -4.20 -7.71 22.64
CA GLN A 166 -5.25 -7.87 23.64
C GLN A 166 -5.82 -9.28 23.66
N LYS A 167 -6.07 -9.88 22.49
CA LYS A 167 -6.54 -11.28 22.39
C LYS A 167 -5.53 -12.26 22.99
N VAL A 168 -4.24 -12.07 22.70
CA VAL A 168 -3.16 -12.91 23.23
C VAL A 168 -3.07 -12.78 24.76
N MET A 169 -3.08 -11.55 25.29
CA MET A 169 -3.07 -11.30 26.74
C MET A 169 -4.28 -11.93 27.44
N ASN A 170 -5.48 -11.80 26.86
CA ASN A 170 -6.68 -12.43 27.40
C ASN A 170 -6.57 -13.96 27.42
N ALA A 171 -6.00 -14.57 26.38
CA ALA A 171 -5.78 -16.02 26.34
C ALA A 171 -4.79 -16.48 27.43
N TYR A 172 -3.70 -15.75 27.66
CA TYR A 172 -2.76 -16.03 28.75
C TYR A 172 -3.42 -15.91 30.13
N MET A 173 -4.19 -14.85 30.36
CA MET A 173 -4.90 -14.62 31.62
C MET A 173 -5.90 -15.75 31.92
N VAL A 174 -6.63 -16.23 30.91
CA VAL A 174 -7.55 -17.37 31.06
C VAL A 174 -6.77 -18.64 31.38
N ARG A 175 -5.69 -18.94 30.65
CA ARG A 175 -4.85 -20.12 30.91
C ARG A 175 -4.27 -20.12 32.33
N GLN A 176 -3.82 -18.98 32.82
CA GLN A 176 -3.26 -18.85 34.16
C GLN A 176 -4.32 -19.04 35.25
N LYS A 177 -5.53 -18.50 35.06
CA LYS A 177 -6.67 -18.76 35.96
C LYS A 177 -7.03 -20.25 36.01
N VAL A 178 -7.01 -20.93 34.86
CA VAL A 178 -7.27 -22.37 34.77
C VAL A 178 -6.18 -23.15 35.52
N MET A 179 -4.89 -22.88 35.31
CA MET A 179 -3.83 -23.59 36.03
C MET A 179 -3.89 -23.37 37.54
N ASN A 180 -4.21 -22.16 37.99
CA ASN A 180 -4.36 -21.85 39.41
C ASN A 180 -5.60 -22.51 40.05
N ALA A 181 -6.59 -22.95 39.26
CA ALA A 181 -7.76 -23.65 39.77
C ALA A 181 -7.53 -25.16 39.95
N TYR A 182 -6.44 -25.70 39.37
CA TYR A 182 -6.07 -27.12 39.43
C TYR A 182 -4.81 -27.37 40.29
N MET A 183 -4.24 -26.34 40.92
CA MET A 183 -3.17 -26.42 41.92
C MET A 183 -3.74 -26.09 43.29
#